data_AF-A0A9N8DKY8-F1
#
_entry.id   AF-A0A9N8DKY8-F1
#
_cell.length_a   1.000
_cell.length_b   1.000
_cell.length_c   1.000
_cell.angle_alpha   90.00
_cell.angle_beta   90.00
_cell.angle_gamma   90.00
#
_symmetry.space_group_name_H-M   'P 1'
#
loop_
_entity.id
_entity.type
_entity.pdbx_description
1 polymer ?
#
loop_
_entity_poly.entity_id
_entity_poly.type
_entity_poly.pdbx_seq_one_letter_code
_entity_poly.pdbx_strand_id
1 'polypeptide(L)'
;MAQPLSISTGDDHDETQALQQQDDDDTTSNNNEPSLEQKILEVVKKCPKDESQQYLVKPARLSAELGLSVEDATAELCGLLQAVGGGHDGAEFRFETTKDDTNSSTGVSTMVFTFPLDFERRAKRKRRKEDFQQWLWECFLVFLKGLKIVTAFGLILSLCILVIAAMIGIVVAIVAMSTNNQRGNGAHRHMLFRQLRAMFYTVRQLLWCYALFGQSVEGQDPFLGEMAYDMSLLLSVCCGSPGSFFWWFRMQQLNRRREMQRRGWRRGLWNQSSGGQYEMESDVSGVRLVRGGDWARQQQQLQQPVQQGSSDEQRGLLSIAVEYLFGPTPFAPGPSETEKWKLRAAAIVQLASNHQGVSLQQLSPYTDEPPSSVDQDVTALVAGGLQIVTHFNGVPAKTTTEMKPHMAQFSFPELMGESQYAARYENLADDEDADDESWGSLLCVGATGLGRPSRRTGATASPVPTHLTERRYKFTKLQTNQFVYCVSLGALNLVGVIWLKQSLEPKGMLFIPDGTLMATIIKHGLMKVLYFYAILFFVLPAARLALIALLNARIRKRNSRRKGLASSLNVSSSVPAQVSSPL
;
A
#
# COMPACT_ATOMS: atom_id res chain seq x y z
N MET A 1 -44.02 -31.96 72.86
CA MET A 1 -42.65 -31.55 73.20
C MET A 1 -41.74 -32.06 72.10
N ALA A 2 -41.51 -31.22 71.10
CA ALA A 2 -40.74 -31.56 69.90
C ALA A 2 -39.46 -30.73 69.91
N GLN A 3 -38.32 -31.41 69.78
CA GLN A 3 -36.98 -30.82 69.71
C GLN A 3 -36.61 -30.48 68.26
N PRO A 4 -35.69 -29.51 68.04
CA PRO A 4 -35.57 -28.81 66.76
C PRO A 4 -34.52 -29.39 65.82
N LEU A 5 -34.77 -29.16 64.52
CA LEU A 5 -33.90 -29.40 63.37
C LEU A 5 -32.70 -28.45 63.35
N SER A 6 -31.49 -28.99 63.24
CA SER A 6 -30.27 -28.27 62.89
C SER A 6 -30.02 -28.35 61.38
N ILE A 7 -30.01 -27.19 60.74
CA ILE A 7 -29.64 -26.99 59.33
C ILE A 7 -28.12 -26.83 59.26
N SER A 8 -27.45 -27.75 58.55
CA SER A 8 -26.03 -27.68 58.23
C SER A 8 -25.88 -27.09 56.83
N THR A 9 -25.28 -25.91 56.75
CA THR A 9 -24.82 -25.27 55.51
C THR A 9 -23.51 -25.91 55.07
N GLY A 10 -23.51 -26.57 53.90
CA GLY A 10 -22.30 -26.99 53.22
C GLY A 10 -21.81 -25.87 52.30
N ASP A 11 -20.58 -25.43 52.52
CA ASP A 11 -19.81 -24.55 51.65
C ASP A 11 -19.15 -25.39 50.54
N ASP A 12 -19.58 -25.19 49.29
CA ASP A 12 -18.93 -25.70 48.08
C ASP A 12 -18.14 -24.56 47.40
N HIS A 13 -16.92 -24.32 47.86
CA HIS A 13 -15.93 -23.51 47.15
C HIS A 13 -14.54 -24.09 47.43
N ASP A 14 -14.05 -24.95 46.53
CA ASP A 14 -12.63 -25.10 46.17
C ASP A 14 -12.44 -26.29 45.22
N GLU A 15 -12.80 -26.15 43.93
CA GLU A 15 -12.39 -27.14 42.92
C GLU A 15 -12.33 -26.54 41.50
N THR A 16 -11.57 -25.46 41.30
CA THR A 16 -11.37 -24.90 39.94
C THR A 16 -10.02 -24.21 39.70
N GLN A 17 -8.95 -24.58 40.42
CA GLN A 17 -7.60 -24.01 40.20
C GLN A 17 -6.46 -25.03 40.02
N ALA A 18 -6.74 -26.29 39.66
CA ALA A 18 -5.71 -27.33 39.55
C ALA A 18 -5.54 -27.98 38.16
N LEU A 19 -5.97 -27.33 37.07
CA LEU A 19 -5.81 -27.88 35.70
C LEU A 19 -5.34 -26.86 34.66
N GLN A 20 -4.44 -25.96 35.04
CA GLN A 20 -3.85 -25.02 34.08
C GLN A 20 -2.40 -24.67 34.43
N GLN A 21 -1.59 -25.70 34.65
CA GLN A 21 -0.15 -25.52 34.86
C GLN A 21 0.63 -26.81 34.55
N GLN A 22 0.40 -27.38 33.37
CA GLN A 22 1.17 -28.54 32.91
C GLN A 22 1.09 -28.67 31.39
N ASP A 23 1.72 -27.75 30.64
CA ASP A 23 1.98 -27.90 29.20
C ASP A 23 3.07 -26.95 28.65
N ASP A 24 3.93 -26.35 29.50
CA ASP A 24 5.00 -25.43 29.04
C ASP A 24 6.42 -26.02 29.16
N ASP A 25 6.57 -27.34 29.38
CA ASP A 25 7.88 -27.99 29.64
C ASP A 25 8.32 -28.97 28.54
N ASP A 26 8.09 -28.60 27.28
CA ASP A 26 8.65 -29.31 26.12
C ASP A 26 8.96 -28.32 24.99
N THR A 27 10.17 -27.75 24.97
CA THR A 27 10.96 -27.33 23.77
C THR A 27 12.20 -26.53 24.17
N THR A 28 13.08 -27.12 24.98
CA THR A 28 14.53 -26.88 24.80
C THR A 28 15.07 -27.88 23.78
N SER A 29 14.40 -27.97 22.63
CA SER A 29 14.91 -28.66 21.46
C SER A 29 16.23 -28.02 21.05
N ASN A 30 17.29 -28.83 21.03
CA ASN A 30 18.64 -28.49 20.59
C ASN A 30 18.62 -27.55 19.38
N ASN A 31 18.90 -26.26 19.59
CA ASN A 31 19.01 -25.22 18.55
C ASN A 31 20.17 -25.43 17.55
N ASN A 32 20.75 -26.63 17.51
CA ASN A 32 21.86 -27.01 16.64
C ASN A 32 21.43 -27.87 15.45
N GLU A 33 20.15 -28.18 15.27
CA GLU A 33 19.72 -28.82 14.02
C GLU A 33 19.99 -27.88 12.83
N PRO A 34 20.76 -28.32 11.82
CA PRO A 34 20.99 -27.50 10.64
C PRO A 34 19.67 -27.23 9.94
N SER A 35 19.45 -25.98 9.51
CA SER A 35 18.27 -25.60 8.73
C SER A 35 18.11 -26.50 7.49
N LEU A 36 16.88 -26.73 7.03
CA LEU A 36 16.59 -27.55 5.85
C LEU A 36 17.47 -27.16 4.64
N GLU A 37 17.67 -25.86 4.43
CA GLU A 37 18.55 -25.34 3.38
C GLU A 37 20.00 -25.82 3.50
N GLN A 38 20.55 -25.85 4.72
CA GLN A 38 21.92 -26.37 4.95
C GLN A 38 21.98 -27.86 4.65
N LYS A 39 20.95 -28.62 5.06
CA LYS A 39 20.82 -30.04 4.73
C LYS A 39 20.78 -30.24 3.20
N ILE A 40 20.03 -29.43 2.46
CA ILE A 40 19.99 -29.46 0.98
C ILE A 40 21.37 -29.18 0.38
N LEU A 41 22.06 -28.11 0.82
CA LEU A 41 23.39 -27.76 0.32
C LEU A 41 24.42 -28.88 0.56
N GLU A 42 24.33 -29.56 1.70
CA GLU A 42 25.17 -30.72 2.02
C GLU A 42 24.89 -31.93 1.13
N VAL A 43 23.63 -32.23 0.86
CA VAL A 43 23.22 -33.32 -0.04
C VAL A 43 23.69 -33.04 -1.47
N VAL A 44 23.51 -31.82 -1.97
CA VAL A 44 23.99 -31.39 -3.31
C VAL A 44 25.51 -31.56 -3.41
N LYS A 45 26.26 -31.24 -2.35
CA LYS A 45 27.72 -31.38 -2.32
C LYS A 45 28.20 -32.83 -2.31
N LYS A 46 27.40 -33.76 -1.79
CA LYS A 46 27.67 -35.21 -1.78
C LYS A 46 27.34 -35.89 -3.12
N CYS A 47 26.60 -35.22 -4.00
CA CYS A 47 26.24 -35.76 -5.30
C CYS A 47 27.45 -35.90 -6.24
N PRO A 48 27.41 -36.88 -7.17
CA PRO A 48 28.49 -37.11 -8.12
C PRO A 48 28.71 -35.86 -8.99
N LYS A 49 29.96 -35.67 -9.39
CA LYS A 49 30.34 -34.64 -10.35
C LYS A 49 30.29 -35.21 -11.75
N ASP A 50 29.74 -34.45 -12.67
CA ASP A 50 29.76 -34.73 -14.09
C ASP A 50 31.17 -34.51 -14.69
N GLU A 51 31.40 -34.90 -15.94
CA GLU A 51 32.68 -34.73 -16.66
C GLU A 51 33.15 -33.27 -16.65
N SER A 52 32.20 -32.33 -16.65
CA SER A 52 32.44 -30.89 -16.56
C SER A 52 32.74 -30.39 -15.13
N GLN A 53 32.95 -31.29 -14.16
CA GLN A 53 33.17 -30.99 -12.72
C GLN A 53 31.98 -30.27 -12.04
N GLN A 54 30.79 -30.33 -12.62
CA GLN A 54 29.56 -29.76 -12.04
C GLN A 54 28.83 -30.81 -11.20
N TYR A 55 28.16 -30.40 -10.13
CA TYR A 55 27.36 -31.29 -9.29
C TYR A 55 26.07 -31.66 -9.99
N LEU A 56 25.83 -32.95 -10.21
CA LEU A 56 24.62 -33.46 -10.87
C LEU A 56 23.65 -34.00 -9.82
N VAL A 57 22.46 -33.39 -9.72
CA VAL A 57 21.47 -33.69 -8.68
C VAL A 57 20.13 -34.04 -9.32
N LYS A 58 19.59 -35.19 -8.93
CA LYS A 58 18.23 -35.64 -9.30
C LYS A 58 17.27 -35.41 -8.13
N PRO A 59 16.06 -34.87 -8.35
CA PRO A 59 15.08 -34.63 -7.28
C PRO A 59 14.76 -35.87 -6.45
N ALA A 60 14.65 -37.04 -7.09
CA ALA A 60 14.39 -38.31 -6.41
C ALA A 60 15.47 -38.66 -5.37
N ARG A 61 16.73 -38.30 -5.64
CA ARG A 61 17.83 -38.53 -4.69
C ARG A 61 17.75 -37.56 -3.50
N LEU A 62 17.47 -36.29 -3.78
CA LEU A 62 17.30 -35.29 -2.72
C LEU A 62 16.11 -35.64 -1.80
N SER A 63 15.00 -36.07 -2.41
CA SER A 63 13.82 -36.60 -1.71
C SER A 63 14.18 -37.80 -0.82
N ALA A 64 14.92 -38.78 -1.35
CA ALA A 64 15.33 -39.97 -0.58
C ALA A 64 16.28 -39.65 0.59
N GLU A 65 17.20 -38.69 0.43
CA GLU A 65 18.16 -38.32 1.49
C GLU A 65 17.54 -37.42 2.57
N LEU A 66 16.56 -36.58 2.22
CA LEU A 66 15.94 -35.62 3.16
C LEU A 66 14.57 -36.07 3.69
N GLY A 67 13.98 -37.13 3.14
CA GLY A 67 12.62 -37.56 3.47
C GLY A 67 11.53 -36.59 2.97
N LEU A 68 11.84 -35.80 1.93
CA LEU A 68 10.89 -34.88 1.30
C LEU A 68 10.10 -35.59 0.20
N SER A 69 8.94 -35.05 -0.20
CA SER A 69 8.29 -35.47 -1.43
C SER A 69 9.18 -35.13 -2.65
N VAL A 70 8.98 -35.82 -3.78
CA VAL A 70 9.77 -35.54 -4.99
C VAL A 70 9.42 -34.16 -5.55
N GLU A 71 8.18 -33.75 -5.36
CA GLU A 71 7.63 -32.43 -5.70
C GLU A 71 8.31 -31.33 -4.88
N ASP A 72 8.36 -31.48 -3.54
CA ASP A 72 9.03 -30.54 -2.65
C ASP A 72 10.53 -30.45 -2.95
N ALA A 73 11.18 -31.61 -3.14
CA ALA A 73 12.59 -31.65 -3.52
C ALA A 73 12.86 -30.93 -4.86
N THR A 74 11.94 -31.05 -5.82
CA THR A 74 12.03 -30.35 -7.10
C THR A 74 11.86 -28.84 -6.90
N ALA A 75 10.89 -28.41 -6.08
CA ALA A 75 10.66 -27.01 -5.76
C ALA A 75 11.88 -26.37 -5.08
N GLU A 76 12.47 -27.06 -4.10
CA GLU A 76 13.69 -26.64 -3.41
C GLU A 76 14.90 -26.53 -4.36
N LEU A 77 15.08 -27.50 -5.27
CA LEU A 77 16.15 -27.44 -6.27
C LEU A 77 15.97 -26.30 -7.26
N CYS A 78 14.73 -25.99 -7.65
CA CYS A 78 14.44 -24.83 -8.49
C CYS A 78 14.67 -23.51 -7.75
N GLY A 79 14.32 -23.44 -6.46
CA GLY A 79 14.65 -22.31 -5.60
C GLY A 79 16.17 -22.10 -5.51
N LEU A 80 16.93 -23.18 -5.33
CA LEU A 80 18.39 -23.16 -5.35
C LEU A 80 18.95 -22.73 -6.71
N LEU A 81 18.39 -23.23 -7.82
CA LEU A 81 18.75 -22.83 -9.18
C LEU A 81 18.59 -21.32 -9.37
N GLN A 82 17.45 -20.77 -8.94
CA GLN A 82 17.17 -19.34 -8.96
C GLN A 82 18.15 -18.56 -8.05
N ALA A 83 18.56 -19.15 -6.93
CA ALA A 83 19.47 -18.53 -5.98
C ALA A 83 20.93 -18.46 -6.49
N VAL A 84 21.37 -19.50 -7.20
CA VAL A 84 22.71 -19.59 -7.79
C VAL A 84 22.81 -18.72 -9.05
N GLY A 85 21.70 -18.60 -9.79
CA GLY A 85 21.61 -17.90 -11.07
C GLY A 85 22.06 -18.78 -12.24
N GLY A 86 21.40 -18.64 -13.39
CA GLY A 86 21.80 -19.32 -14.62
C GLY A 86 22.82 -18.54 -15.45
N GLY A 87 23.20 -19.08 -16.61
CA GLY A 87 24.22 -18.52 -17.52
C GLY A 87 25.26 -19.57 -17.91
N HIS A 88 26.29 -19.18 -18.69
CA HIS A 88 27.34 -20.09 -19.17
C HIS A 88 28.09 -20.83 -18.04
N ASP A 89 28.26 -20.17 -16.90
CA ASP A 89 28.86 -20.75 -15.68
C ASP A 89 27.85 -20.88 -14.53
N GLY A 90 26.56 -20.84 -14.87
CA GLY A 90 25.46 -20.87 -13.92
C GLY A 90 25.02 -22.29 -13.58
N ALA A 91 23.95 -22.38 -12.80
CA ALA A 91 23.23 -23.65 -12.67
C ALA A 91 22.33 -23.85 -13.90
N GLU A 92 22.23 -25.09 -14.38
CA GLU A 92 21.40 -25.48 -15.53
C GLU A 92 20.47 -26.63 -15.11
N PHE A 93 19.37 -26.82 -15.83
CA PHE A 93 18.53 -28.00 -15.70
C PHE A 93 18.30 -28.61 -17.08
N ARG A 94 18.23 -29.94 -17.15
CA ARG A 94 17.97 -30.70 -18.38
C ARG A 94 17.00 -31.84 -18.10
N PHE A 95 16.29 -32.27 -19.12
CA PHE A 95 15.46 -33.48 -19.05
C PHE A 95 16.27 -34.67 -19.55
N GLU A 96 16.46 -35.65 -18.68
CA GLU A 96 17.07 -36.92 -19.04
C GLU A 96 15.96 -37.96 -19.18
N THR A 97 15.84 -38.55 -20.36
CA THR A 97 14.92 -39.67 -20.58
C THR A 97 15.67 -40.96 -20.28
N THR A 98 15.36 -41.59 -19.15
CA THR A 98 15.90 -42.91 -18.85
C THR A 98 15.25 -43.91 -19.81
N LYS A 99 16.05 -44.46 -20.72
CA LYS A 99 15.64 -45.62 -21.51
C LYS A 99 15.69 -46.82 -20.57
N ASP A 100 14.53 -47.28 -20.10
CA ASP A 100 14.45 -48.61 -19.53
C ASP A 100 14.81 -49.61 -20.64
N ASP A 101 15.71 -50.56 -20.36
CA ASP A 101 16.16 -51.57 -21.32
C ASP A 101 15.04 -52.53 -21.76
N THR A 102 13.86 -52.44 -21.13
CA THR A 102 12.64 -53.09 -21.59
C THR A 102 12.01 -52.25 -22.70
N ASN A 103 11.76 -52.88 -23.86
CA ASN A 103 11.22 -52.34 -25.14
C ASN A 103 9.93 -51.48 -25.09
N SER A 104 9.51 -50.92 -23.95
CA SER A 104 8.43 -49.96 -23.87
C SER A 104 8.88 -48.59 -24.41
N SER A 105 8.18 -48.09 -25.41
CA SER A 105 8.43 -46.79 -26.05
C SER A 105 8.06 -45.58 -25.16
N THR A 106 7.88 -45.78 -23.85
CA THR A 106 7.44 -44.78 -22.88
C THR A 106 8.52 -44.55 -21.84
N GLY A 107 9.63 -43.92 -22.25
CA GLY A 107 10.64 -43.44 -21.30
C GLY A 107 10.05 -42.40 -20.35
N VAL A 108 10.38 -42.50 -19.07
CA VAL A 108 10.06 -41.48 -18.06
C VAL A 108 11.10 -40.37 -18.16
N SER A 109 10.66 -39.15 -18.47
CA SER A 109 11.54 -37.97 -18.48
C SER A 109 11.74 -37.48 -17.05
N THR A 110 12.98 -37.48 -16.57
CA THR A 110 13.35 -36.99 -15.23
C THR A 110 14.12 -35.69 -15.34
N MET A 111 13.86 -34.74 -14.43
CA MET A 111 14.63 -33.50 -14.34
C MET A 111 15.97 -33.76 -13.67
N VAL A 112 17.03 -33.24 -14.29
CA VAL A 112 18.40 -33.30 -13.77
C VAL A 112 18.93 -31.88 -13.65
N PHE A 113 19.41 -31.52 -12.46
CA PHE A 113 19.96 -30.21 -12.16
C PHE A 113 21.49 -30.29 -12.12
N THR A 114 22.16 -29.35 -12.76
CA THR A 114 23.61 -29.20 -12.69
C THR A 114 23.98 -27.91 -11.98
N PHE A 115 24.84 -28.00 -10.96
CA PHE A 115 25.29 -26.85 -10.18
C PHE A 115 26.82 -26.66 -10.29
N PRO A 116 27.30 -25.42 -10.45
CA PRO A 116 28.74 -25.12 -10.52
C PRO A 116 29.42 -25.33 -9.16
N LEU A 117 30.75 -25.50 -9.13
CA LEU A 117 31.49 -25.74 -7.88
C LEU A 117 31.31 -24.66 -6.80
N ASP A 118 31.09 -23.41 -7.21
CA ASP A 118 30.90 -22.26 -6.32
C ASP A 118 29.42 -21.98 -5.95
N PHE A 119 28.49 -22.92 -6.23
CA PHE A 119 27.05 -22.70 -6.04
C PHE A 119 26.69 -22.25 -4.62
N GLU A 120 27.31 -22.84 -3.59
CA GLU A 120 27.06 -22.53 -2.18
C GLU A 120 27.36 -21.05 -1.86
N ARG A 121 28.51 -20.55 -2.35
CA ARG A 121 28.92 -19.15 -2.15
C ARG A 121 27.96 -18.19 -2.86
N ARG A 122 27.47 -18.56 -4.05
CA ARG A 122 26.51 -17.75 -4.82
C ARG A 122 25.15 -17.71 -4.13
N ALA A 123 24.61 -18.86 -3.72
CA ALA A 123 23.35 -18.96 -2.98
C ALA A 123 23.40 -18.15 -1.66
N LYS A 124 24.45 -18.35 -0.84
CA LYS A 124 24.64 -17.60 0.42
C LYS A 124 24.81 -16.09 0.21
N ARG A 125 25.43 -15.67 -0.90
CA ARG A 125 25.55 -14.24 -1.23
C ARG A 125 24.19 -13.64 -1.59
N LYS A 126 23.38 -14.35 -2.37
CA LYS A 126 22.04 -13.88 -2.74
C LYS A 126 21.14 -13.77 -1.53
N ARG A 127 21.11 -14.79 -0.67
CA ARG A 127 20.34 -14.78 0.59
C ARG A 127 20.70 -13.60 1.48
N ARG A 128 21.99 -13.38 1.74
CA ARG A 128 22.44 -12.21 2.53
C ARG A 128 21.99 -10.88 1.94
N LYS A 129 21.88 -10.78 0.61
CA LYS A 129 21.38 -9.59 -0.06
C LYS A 129 19.87 -9.42 0.16
N GLU A 130 19.09 -10.49 0.08
CA GLU A 130 17.65 -10.48 0.33
C GLU A 130 17.34 -10.18 1.79
N ASP A 131 18.00 -10.86 2.73
CA ASP A 131 17.90 -10.60 4.17
C ASP A 131 18.28 -9.15 4.49
N PHE A 132 19.37 -8.64 3.90
CA PHE A 132 19.78 -7.26 4.08
C PHE A 132 18.76 -6.27 3.49
N GLN A 133 18.17 -6.58 2.33
CA GLN A 133 17.12 -5.74 1.74
C GLN A 133 15.86 -5.72 2.58
N GLN A 134 15.43 -6.88 3.10
CA GLN A 134 14.29 -6.98 3.99
C GLN A 134 14.53 -6.22 5.29
N TRP A 135 15.67 -6.43 5.93
CA TRP A 135 16.07 -5.70 7.12
C TRP A 135 16.13 -4.19 6.87
N LEU A 136 16.75 -3.76 5.76
CA LEU A 136 16.82 -2.35 5.37
C LEU A 136 15.41 -1.78 5.17
N TRP A 137 14.50 -2.54 4.55
CA TRP A 137 13.12 -2.15 4.32
C TRP A 137 12.34 -2.00 5.63
N GLU A 138 12.49 -2.95 6.56
CA GLU A 138 11.89 -2.89 7.89
C GLU A 138 12.40 -1.69 8.68
N CYS A 139 13.72 -1.48 8.71
CA CYS A 139 14.34 -0.30 9.33
C CYS A 139 13.84 1.00 8.69
N PHE A 140 13.75 1.06 7.36
CA PHE A 140 13.25 2.21 6.64
C PHE A 140 11.78 2.50 6.96
N LEU A 141 10.93 1.47 7.09
CA LEU A 141 9.54 1.62 7.50
C LEU A 141 9.42 2.17 8.93
N VAL A 142 10.24 1.69 9.87
CA VAL A 142 10.29 2.23 11.25
C VAL A 142 10.74 3.70 11.23
N PHE A 143 11.77 4.02 10.45
CA PHE A 143 12.25 5.40 10.29
C PHE A 143 11.15 6.32 9.73
N LEU A 144 10.43 5.90 8.69
CA LEU A 144 9.32 6.65 8.11
C LEU A 144 8.15 6.85 9.11
N LYS A 145 7.86 5.84 9.94
CA LYS A 145 6.87 5.97 11.03
C LYS A 145 7.30 7.04 12.04
N GLY A 146 8.57 7.05 12.44
CA GLY A 146 9.12 8.11 13.30
C GLY A 146 9.04 9.49 12.67
N LEU A 147 9.45 9.61 11.40
CA LEU A 147 9.38 10.84 10.62
C LEU A 147 7.94 11.37 10.49
N LYS A 148 6.96 10.48 10.36
CA LYS A 148 5.53 10.83 10.34
C LYS A 148 5.05 11.49 11.61
N ILE A 149 5.46 10.98 12.77
CA ILE A 149 5.10 11.57 14.06
C ILE A 149 5.76 12.95 14.21
N VAL A 150 7.06 13.05 13.89
CA VAL A 150 7.83 14.29 14.03
C VAL A 150 7.32 15.40 13.11
N THR A 151 7.02 15.09 11.85
CA THR A 151 6.50 16.07 10.88
C THR A 151 5.09 16.55 11.22
N ALA A 152 4.20 15.66 11.66
CA ALA A 152 2.85 16.02 12.09
C ALA A 152 2.90 16.96 13.31
N PHE A 153 3.72 16.63 14.32
CA PHE A 153 3.91 17.50 15.48
C PHE A 153 4.53 18.86 15.11
N GLY A 154 5.54 18.85 14.24
CA GLY A 154 6.20 20.06 13.74
C GLY A 154 5.23 21.00 13.01
N LEU A 155 4.32 20.46 12.19
CA LEU A 155 3.29 21.25 11.50
C LEU A 155 2.33 21.91 12.49
N ILE A 156 1.78 21.14 13.43
CA ILE A 156 0.86 21.65 14.45
C ILE A 156 1.51 22.75 15.28
N LEU A 157 2.76 22.52 15.72
CA LEU A 157 3.52 23.49 16.50
C LEU A 157 3.79 24.78 15.69
N SER A 158 4.22 24.64 14.43
CA SER A 158 4.46 25.78 13.53
C SER A 158 3.19 26.62 13.34
N LEU A 159 2.06 25.98 13.04
CA LEU A 159 0.79 26.66 12.84
C LEU A 159 0.31 27.36 14.11
N CYS A 160 0.43 26.71 15.27
CA CYS A 160 0.07 27.32 16.56
C CYS A 160 0.87 28.60 16.84
N ILE A 161 2.19 28.55 16.62
CA ILE A 161 3.07 29.71 16.81
C ILE A 161 2.71 30.85 15.84
N LEU A 162 2.40 30.52 14.58
CA LEU A 162 1.98 31.52 13.60
C LEU A 162 0.65 32.18 13.99
N VAL A 163 -0.33 31.42 14.47
CA VAL A 163 -1.60 31.97 14.95
C VAL A 163 -1.38 32.92 16.12
N ILE A 164 -0.55 32.54 17.10
CA ILE A 164 -0.22 33.40 18.24
C ILE A 164 0.49 34.67 17.77
N ALA A 165 1.48 34.55 16.88
CA ALA A 165 2.21 35.71 16.35
C ALA A 165 1.30 36.65 15.55
N ALA A 166 0.39 36.12 14.75
CA ALA A 166 -0.60 36.90 14.02
C ALA A 166 -1.54 37.64 14.98
N MET A 167 -2.01 36.97 16.04
CA MET A 167 -2.83 37.60 17.08
C MET A 167 -2.09 38.75 17.79
N ILE A 168 -0.82 38.55 18.18
CA ILE A 168 0.01 39.60 18.78
C ILE A 168 0.18 40.76 17.79
N GLY A 169 0.48 40.48 16.53
CA GLY A 169 0.59 41.50 15.48
C GLY A 169 -0.69 42.33 15.32
N ILE A 170 -1.86 41.69 15.35
CA ILE A 170 -3.17 42.36 15.32
C ILE A 170 -3.36 43.25 16.55
N VAL A 171 -3.03 42.76 17.75
CA VAL A 171 -3.15 43.55 19.00
C VAL A 171 -2.21 44.75 18.98
N VAL A 172 -0.94 44.56 18.59
CA VAL A 172 0.04 45.65 18.46
C VAL A 172 -0.44 46.70 17.45
N ALA A 173 -0.98 46.28 16.30
CA ALA A 173 -1.57 47.20 15.34
C ALA A 173 -2.74 48.00 15.94
N ILE A 174 -3.62 47.36 16.71
CA ILE A 174 -4.74 48.03 17.39
C ILE A 174 -4.24 49.04 18.44
N VAL A 175 -3.25 48.68 19.25
CA VAL A 175 -2.69 49.58 20.28
C VAL A 175 -1.91 50.74 19.66
N ALA A 176 -1.15 50.51 18.61
CA ALA A 176 -0.48 51.57 17.86
C ALA A 176 -1.51 52.56 17.25
N MET A 177 -2.66 52.04 16.81
CA MET A 177 -3.77 52.88 16.35
C MET A 177 -4.41 53.69 17.48
N SER A 178 -4.57 53.11 18.69
CA SER A 178 -5.23 53.76 19.83
C SER A 178 -4.37 54.79 20.55
N THR A 179 -3.06 54.56 20.66
CA THR A 179 -2.11 55.46 21.35
C THR A 179 -1.81 56.72 20.56
N ASN A 180 -1.81 56.64 19.23
CA ASN A 180 -1.57 57.80 18.37
C ASN A 180 -2.75 58.81 18.38
N ASN A 181 -3.76 58.61 19.25
CA ASN A 181 -5.02 59.37 19.29
C ASN A 181 -4.94 60.70 20.02
N GLN A 182 -3.78 61.03 20.58
CA GLN A 182 -3.56 62.25 21.36
C GLN A 182 -2.73 63.34 20.66
N ARG A 183 -2.15 63.10 19.46
CA ARG A 183 -1.44 64.14 18.68
C ARG A 183 -2.21 64.44 17.39
N GLY A 184 -2.88 65.59 17.36
CA GLY A 184 -3.88 65.98 16.36
C GLY A 184 -3.33 66.22 14.95
N ASN A 185 -3.16 65.15 14.17
CA ASN A 185 -3.08 65.25 12.71
C ASN A 185 -3.96 64.17 12.04
N GLY A 186 -5.24 64.52 11.84
CA GLY A 186 -6.32 63.58 11.52
C GLY A 186 -6.41 63.10 10.06
N ALA A 187 -5.62 63.65 9.13
CA ALA A 187 -5.79 63.39 7.70
C ALA A 187 -5.30 61.99 7.26
N HIS A 188 -4.16 61.50 7.77
CA HIS A 188 -3.59 60.23 7.31
C HIS A 188 -4.26 58.99 7.95
N ARG A 189 -4.89 59.16 9.12
CA ARG A 189 -5.61 58.10 9.85
C ARG A 189 -6.88 57.65 9.17
N HIS A 190 -7.56 58.58 8.49
CA HIS A 190 -8.77 58.25 7.76
C HIS A 190 -8.50 57.32 6.57
N MET A 191 -7.29 57.35 6.00
CA MET A 191 -6.88 56.44 4.93
C MET A 191 -6.57 55.03 5.45
N LEU A 192 -5.74 54.89 6.49
CA LEU A 192 -5.40 53.57 7.04
C LEU A 192 -6.60 52.88 7.69
N PHE A 193 -7.44 53.62 8.43
CA PHE A 193 -8.66 53.05 9.00
C PHE A 193 -9.69 52.69 7.90
N ARG A 194 -9.75 53.46 6.81
CA ARG A 194 -10.53 53.07 5.62
C ARG A 194 -9.96 51.82 4.95
N GLN A 195 -8.64 51.67 4.86
CA GLN A 195 -8.00 50.50 4.26
C GLN A 195 -8.19 49.25 5.11
N LEU A 196 -7.96 49.31 6.43
CA LEU A 196 -8.22 48.19 7.33
C LEU A 196 -9.70 47.82 7.36
N ARG A 197 -10.59 48.80 7.42
CA ARG A 197 -12.03 48.57 7.29
C ARG A 197 -12.33 47.92 5.94
N ALA A 198 -11.81 48.43 4.82
CA ALA A 198 -11.99 47.84 3.51
C ALA A 198 -11.51 46.38 3.46
N MET A 199 -10.36 46.05 4.05
CA MET A 199 -9.82 44.69 4.14
C MET A 199 -10.70 43.76 5.00
N PHE A 200 -11.22 44.25 6.13
CA PHE A 200 -12.17 43.47 6.92
C PHE A 200 -13.52 43.28 6.21
N TYR A 201 -13.96 44.27 5.43
CA TYR A 201 -15.15 44.16 4.61
C TYR A 201 -14.97 43.15 3.47
N THR A 202 -13.80 43.11 2.82
CA THR A 202 -13.49 42.13 1.78
C THR A 202 -13.35 40.72 2.36
N VAL A 203 -12.63 40.54 3.48
CA VAL A 203 -12.53 39.24 4.17
C VAL A 203 -13.89 38.74 4.64
N ARG A 204 -14.73 39.64 5.19
CA ARG A 204 -16.11 39.32 5.57
C ARG A 204 -16.96 38.92 4.36
N GLN A 205 -16.85 39.63 3.25
CA GLN A 205 -17.58 39.30 2.02
C GLN A 205 -17.12 37.96 1.45
N LEU A 206 -15.81 37.67 1.47
CA LEU A 206 -15.27 36.38 1.05
C LEU A 206 -15.74 35.24 1.95
N LEU A 207 -15.71 35.39 3.28
CA LEU A 207 -16.22 34.39 4.22
C LEU A 207 -17.73 34.19 4.10
N TRP A 208 -18.48 35.25 3.82
CA TRP A 208 -19.93 35.17 3.62
C TRP A 208 -20.30 34.54 2.27
N CYS A 209 -19.60 34.90 1.19
CA CYS A 209 -19.73 34.23 -0.10
C CYS A 209 -19.34 32.76 0.01
N TYR A 210 -18.28 32.44 0.76
CA TYR A 210 -17.89 31.06 1.03
C TYR A 210 -18.96 30.32 1.87
N ALA A 211 -19.56 30.97 2.86
CA ALA A 211 -20.63 30.36 3.66
C ALA A 211 -21.91 30.10 2.84
N LEU A 212 -22.26 30.99 1.90
CA LEU A 212 -23.49 30.85 1.09
C LEU A 212 -23.31 30.00 -0.16
N PHE A 213 -22.17 30.12 -0.85
CA PHE A 213 -21.92 29.47 -2.13
C PHE A 213 -20.93 28.32 -2.02
N GLY A 214 -20.10 28.29 -0.97
CA GLY A 214 -19.12 27.22 -0.75
C GLY A 214 -19.71 25.91 -0.24
N GLN A 215 -21.04 25.80 -0.09
CA GLN A 215 -21.73 24.54 0.22
C GLN A 215 -22.22 23.79 -1.02
N SER A 216 -22.06 24.33 -2.23
CA SER A 216 -22.73 23.80 -3.43
C SER A 216 -21.97 22.69 -4.17
N VAL A 217 -20.93 22.11 -3.57
CA VAL A 217 -20.21 20.97 -4.17
C VAL A 217 -20.29 19.81 -3.18
N GLU A 218 -20.96 18.75 -3.59
CA GLU A 218 -21.14 17.51 -2.83
C GLU A 218 -19.80 17.07 -2.22
N GLY A 219 -19.73 17.05 -0.88
CA GLY A 219 -18.55 16.59 -0.13
C GLY A 219 -17.78 17.65 0.69
N GLN A 220 -18.28 18.87 0.86
CA GLN A 220 -17.60 19.90 1.67
C GLN A 220 -18.03 19.83 3.16
N ASP A 221 -17.06 19.87 4.08
CA ASP A 221 -17.29 19.76 5.52
C ASP A 221 -18.29 20.84 6.02
N PRO A 222 -19.48 20.46 6.53
CA PRO A 222 -20.46 21.40 7.04
C PRO A 222 -19.88 22.28 8.15
N PHE A 223 -18.90 21.74 8.89
CA PHE A 223 -18.15 22.45 9.91
C PHE A 223 -17.40 23.68 9.39
N LEU A 224 -16.72 23.60 8.23
CA LEU A 224 -15.98 24.74 7.68
C LEU A 224 -16.93 25.82 7.15
N GLY A 225 -18.08 25.42 6.60
CA GLY A 225 -19.15 26.35 6.24
C GLY A 225 -19.72 27.06 7.46
N GLU A 226 -19.98 26.32 8.54
CA GLU A 226 -20.44 26.86 9.82
C GLU A 226 -19.40 27.78 10.47
N MET A 227 -18.13 27.39 10.51
CA MET A 227 -17.04 28.23 11.01
C MET A 227 -16.85 29.50 10.18
N ALA A 228 -16.90 29.41 8.86
CA ALA A 228 -16.78 30.59 7.99
C ALA A 228 -17.96 31.54 8.20
N TYR A 229 -19.17 31.01 8.37
CA TYR A 229 -20.36 31.79 8.71
C TYR A 229 -20.20 32.48 10.08
N ASP A 230 -19.78 31.75 11.11
CA ASP A 230 -19.61 32.27 12.46
C ASP A 230 -18.47 33.31 12.53
N MET A 231 -17.37 33.08 11.81
CA MET A 231 -16.28 34.06 11.67
C MET A 231 -16.72 35.30 10.89
N SER A 232 -17.57 35.15 9.86
CA SER A 232 -18.15 36.29 9.14
C SER A 232 -19.05 37.14 10.04
N LEU A 233 -19.82 36.50 10.95
CA LEU A 233 -20.65 37.17 11.93
C LEU A 233 -19.80 37.87 12.99
N LEU A 234 -18.76 37.21 13.49
CA LEU A 234 -17.82 37.78 14.46
C LEU A 234 -17.14 39.03 13.89
N LEU A 235 -16.58 38.94 12.68
CA LEU A 235 -15.98 40.09 11.98
C LEU A 235 -16.99 41.19 11.71
N SER A 236 -18.26 40.84 11.43
CA SER A 236 -19.33 41.83 11.28
C SER A 236 -19.67 42.55 12.57
N VAL A 237 -19.54 41.91 13.74
CA VAL A 237 -19.78 42.53 15.04
C VAL A 237 -18.60 43.41 15.43
N CYS A 238 -17.36 42.94 15.19
CA CYS A 238 -16.14 43.70 15.50
C CYS A 238 -15.96 44.95 14.63
N CYS A 239 -16.41 44.93 13.37
CA CYS A 239 -16.21 46.04 12.42
C CYS A 239 -17.49 46.85 12.12
N GLY A 240 -18.64 46.43 12.64
CA GLY A 240 -19.93 47.11 12.44
C GLY A 240 -20.07 48.36 13.32
N SER A 241 -20.81 49.35 12.83
CA SER A 241 -21.24 50.45 13.70
C SER A 241 -22.26 49.91 14.71
N PRO A 242 -22.06 50.07 16.03
CA PRO A 242 -23.02 49.62 17.03
C PRO A 242 -24.37 50.37 16.94
N GLY A 243 -24.40 51.52 16.24
CA GLY A 243 -25.64 52.24 15.92
C GLY A 243 -26.43 51.65 14.75
N SER A 244 -25.92 50.63 14.06
CA SER A 244 -26.65 49.95 12.99
C SER A 244 -27.58 48.90 13.57
N PHE A 245 -28.86 48.91 13.15
CA PHE A 245 -29.84 47.87 13.49
C PHE A 245 -29.33 46.45 13.20
N PHE A 246 -28.59 46.26 12.10
CA PHE A 246 -28.02 44.98 11.72
C PHE A 246 -26.92 44.48 12.66
N TRP A 247 -26.28 45.37 13.42
CA TRP A 247 -25.28 44.98 14.41
C TRP A 247 -25.93 44.20 15.56
N TRP A 248 -27.02 44.74 16.11
CA TRP A 248 -27.80 44.09 17.17
C TRP A 248 -28.42 42.77 16.71
N PHE A 249 -28.98 42.75 15.50
CA PHE A 249 -29.53 41.52 14.91
C PHE A 249 -28.46 40.41 14.78
N ARG A 250 -27.26 40.75 14.30
CA ARG A 250 -26.15 39.80 14.16
C ARG A 250 -25.60 39.35 15.51
N MET A 251 -25.47 40.28 16.47
CA MET A 251 -25.05 39.95 17.84
C MET A 251 -26.05 39.01 18.52
N GLN A 252 -27.35 39.23 18.30
CA GLN A 252 -28.42 38.36 18.80
C GLN A 252 -28.41 36.97 18.15
N GLN A 253 -28.11 36.86 16.84
CA GLN A 253 -27.93 35.56 16.18
C GLN A 253 -26.75 34.78 16.79
N LEU A 254 -25.63 35.47 17.05
CA LEU A 254 -24.42 34.87 17.65
C LEU A 254 -24.70 34.38 19.08
N ASN A 255 -25.47 35.15 19.86
CA ASN A 255 -25.91 34.72 21.20
C ASN A 255 -26.89 33.54 21.16
N ARG A 256 -27.88 33.55 20.26
CA ARG A 256 -28.82 32.41 20.09
C ARG A 256 -28.09 31.11 19.76
N ARG A 257 -27.07 31.16 18.91
CA ARG A 257 -26.25 29.97 18.58
C ARG A 257 -25.38 29.50 19.74
N ARG A 258 -24.75 30.43 20.49
CA ARG A 258 -24.00 30.08 21.72
C ARG A 258 -24.89 29.42 22.77
N GLU A 259 -26.14 29.84 22.88
CA GLU A 259 -27.13 29.20 23.76
C GLU A 259 -27.52 27.79 23.30
N MET A 260 -27.66 27.57 21.99
CA MET A 260 -27.90 26.23 21.44
C MET A 260 -26.70 25.28 21.65
N GLN A 261 -25.47 25.74 21.46
CA GLN A 261 -24.26 24.95 21.74
C GLN A 261 -24.12 24.60 23.23
N ARG A 262 -24.47 25.54 24.14
CA ARG A 262 -24.49 25.28 25.58
C ARG A 262 -25.57 24.26 26.00
N ARG A 263 -26.66 24.13 25.23
CA ARG A 263 -27.74 23.16 25.50
C ARG A 263 -27.53 21.81 24.81
N GLY A 264 -26.73 21.73 23.75
CA GLY A 264 -26.56 20.52 22.93
C GLY A 264 -25.48 19.51 23.39
N TRP A 265 -24.46 19.93 24.13
CA TRP A 265 -23.33 19.05 24.49
C TRP A 265 -23.64 17.97 25.55
N ARG A 266 -24.82 17.98 26.19
CA ARG A 266 -25.23 16.94 27.17
C ARG A 266 -26.17 15.86 26.61
N ARG A 267 -26.56 15.90 25.33
CA ARG A 267 -27.52 14.92 24.76
C ARG A 267 -27.01 14.04 23.62
N GLY A 268 -25.78 14.24 23.14
CA GLY A 268 -25.29 13.58 21.92
C GLY A 268 -24.42 12.33 22.08
N LEU A 269 -24.07 11.90 23.31
CA LEU A 269 -23.12 10.78 23.49
C LEU A 269 -23.74 9.44 23.94
N TRP A 270 -25.07 9.35 24.12
CA TRP A 270 -25.72 8.12 24.57
C TRP A 270 -27.11 7.93 23.93
N ASN A 271 -27.21 7.86 22.60
CA ASN A 271 -28.26 7.06 21.94
C ASN A 271 -28.07 7.02 20.42
N GLN A 272 -27.30 6.05 19.93
CA GLN A 272 -27.46 5.55 18.56
C GLN A 272 -27.02 4.08 18.50
N SER A 273 -27.69 3.25 19.29
CA SER A 273 -27.60 1.80 19.17
C SER A 273 -29.00 1.20 19.39
N SER A 274 -29.84 1.25 18.36
CA SER A 274 -30.98 0.35 18.24
C SER A 274 -31.49 0.33 16.80
N GLY A 275 -31.58 -0.86 16.21
CA GLY A 275 -32.48 -1.12 15.08
C GLY A 275 -31.92 -2.01 13.97
N GLY A 276 -31.95 -3.34 14.18
CA GLY A 276 -31.71 -4.35 13.14
C GLY A 276 -31.49 -5.74 13.75
N GLN A 277 -32.49 -6.30 14.43
CA GLN A 277 -33.40 -7.34 13.93
C GLN A 277 -32.73 -8.70 13.64
N TYR A 278 -32.95 -9.60 14.60
CA TYR A 278 -33.16 -11.05 14.57
C TYR A 278 -32.91 -11.81 13.26
N GLU A 279 -31.93 -12.71 13.29
CA GLU A 279 -31.98 -13.97 12.54
C GLU A 279 -31.66 -15.11 13.52
N MET A 280 -32.70 -15.88 13.85
CA MET A 280 -32.59 -17.19 14.48
C MET A 280 -32.12 -18.15 13.39
N GLU A 281 -30.95 -18.77 13.54
CA GLU A 281 -30.68 -20.00 12.81
C GLU A 281 -30.09 -21.06 13.75
N SER A 282 -30.71 -22.22 13.64
CA SER A 282 -30.73 -23.36 14.53
C SER A 282 -29.44 -24.18 14.50
N ASP A 283 -29.07 -24.66 15.69
CA ASP A 283 -28.21 -25.81 15.90
C ASP A 283 -28.68 -27.03 15.08
N VAL A 284 -27.81 -27.50 14.19
CA VAL A 284 -27.76 -28.92 13.79
C VAL A 284 -26.32 -29.38 13.93
N SER A 285 -26.11 -30.15 14.98
CA SER A 285 -24.92 -30.94 15.25
C SER A 285 -24.84 -32.15 14.30
N GLY A 286 -23.68 -32.38 13.68
CA GLY A 286 -23.31 -33.70 13.17
C GLY A 286 -22.57 -33.69 11.84
N VAL A 287 -21.39 -34.28 11.82
CA VAL A 287 -20.49 -34.53 10.67
C VAL A 287 -19.50 -33.40 10.34
N ARG A 288 -18.42 -33.33 11.12
CA ARG A 288 -17.14 -32.75 10.68
C ARG A 288 -16.41 -33.78 9.83
N LEU A 289 -16.49 -33.65 8.50
CA LEU A 289 -15.50 -34.23 7.61
C LEU A 289 -14.20 -33.43 7.78
N VAL A 290 -13.25 -34.05 8.48
CA VAL A 290 -11.85 -33.65 8.51
C VAL A 290 -11.28 -33.86 7.11
N ARG A 291 -10.75 -32.78 6.52
CA ARG A 291 -9.70 -32.68 5.49
C ARG A 291 -10.08 -31.70 4.36
N GLY A 292 -9.90 -30.41 4.66
CA GLY A 292 -9.82 -29.31 3.70
C GLY A 292 -8.94 -28.24 4.33
N GLY A 293 -7.81 -27.92 3.69
CA GLY A 293 -6.76 -27.07 4.26
C GLY A 293 -7.27 -25.69 4.68
N ASP A 294 -6.78 -25.21 5.83
CA ASP A 294 -7.13 -23.95 6.48
C ASP A 294 -6.80 -22.67 5.68
N TRP A 295 -6.26 -22.79 4.46
CA TRP A 295 -5.96 -21.67 3.58
C TRP A 295 -7.18 -20.83 3.18
N ALA A 296 -8.37 -21.41 3.08
CA ALA A 296 -9.57 -20.68 2.67
C ALA A 296 -10.25 -19.88 3.81
N ARG A 297 -10.17 -20.35 5.06
CA ARG A 297 -10.87 -19.70 6.20
C ARG A 297 -10.10 -18.51 6.76
N GLN A 298 -8.77 -18.57 6.81
CA GLN A 298 -7.97 -17.42 7.22
C GLN A 298 -7.95 -16.32 6.12
N GLN A 299 -8.13 -16.72 4.86
CA GLN A 299 -8.34 -15.76 3.76
C GLN A 299 -9.68 -15.02 3.84
N GLN A 300 -10.77 -15.63 4.32
CA GLN A 300 -12.07 -14.96 4.39
C GLN A 300 -12.19 -13.95 5.54
N GLN A 301 -11.41 -14.10 6.63
CA GLN A 301 -11.35 -13.10 7.71
C GLN A 301 -10.38 -11.95 7.42
N LEU A 302 -9.34 -12.15 6.59
CA LEU A 302 -8.44 -11.08 6.12
C LEU A 302 -8.90 -10.45 4.78
N GLN A 303 -9.84 -11.08 4.08
CA GLN A 303 -10.46 -10.58 2.84
C GLN A 303 -11.96 -10.36 3.00
N GLN A 304 -12.45 -9.97 4.19
CA GLN A 304 -13.54 -9.01 4.12
C GLN A 304 -12.93 -7.78 3.46
N PRO A 305 -13.27 -7.42 2.20
CA PRO A 305 -13.06 -6.05 1.80
C PRO A 305 -13.80 -5.29 2.90
N VAL A 306 -13.05 -4.55 3.73
CA VAL A 306 -13.65 -3.45 4.46
C VAL A 306 -14.36 -2.71 3.34
N GLN A 307 -15.69 -2.87 3.27
CA GLN A 307 -16.51 -2.05 2.43
C GLN A 307 -16.16 -0.67 2.94
N GLN A 308 -15.25 0.01 2.24
CA GLN A 308 -14.96 1.43 2.37
C GLN A 308 -16.22 2.12 1.83
N GLY A 309 -17.34 1.87 2.51
CA GLY A 309 -18.57 2.59 2.35
C GLY A 309 -18.31 3.97 2.91
N SER A 310 -18.36 4.96 2.01
CA SER A 310 -18.69 6.38 2.24
C SER A 310 -18.00 7.14 3.39
N SER A 311 -17.04 6.56 4.09
CA SER A 311 -16.28 7.23 5.16
C SER A 311 -15.15 8.12 4.63
N ASP A 312 -14.92 8.11 3.32
CA ASP A 312 -13.97 9.02 2.66
C ASP A 312 -14.41 10.49 2.71
N GLU A 313 -15.69 10.76 2.95
CA GLU A 313 -16.21 12.14 3.06
C GLU A 313 -15.82 12.85 4.37
N GLN A 314 -15.30 12.14 5.38
CA GLN A 314 -14.91 12.73 6.66
C GLN A 314 -13.49 12.36 7.11
N ARG A 315 -12.53 12.35 6.17
CA ARG A 315 -11.12 12.28 6.58
C ARG A 315 -10.72 13.62 7.23
N GLY A 316 -10.45 13.59 8.53
CA GLY A 316 -9.97 14.79 9.23
C GLY A 316 -8.70 15.37 8.60
N LEU A 317 -8.52 16.70 8.67
CA LEU A 317 -7.40 17.42 8.03
C LEU A 317 -6.02 16.81 8.32
N LEU A 318 -5.80 16.28 9.53
CA LEU A 318 -4.56 15.60 9.89
C LEU A 318 -4.37 14.29 9.13
N SER A 319 -5.44 13.51 8.91
CA SER A 319 -5.41 12.31 8.07
C SER A 319 -5.05 12.67 6.63
N ILE A 320 -5.67 13.73 6.09
CA ILE A 320 -5.37 14.24 4.75
C ILE A 320 -3.91 14.70 4.65
N ALA A 321 -3.43 15.49 5.60
CA ALA A 321 -2.04 15.97 5.61
C ALA A 321 -1.02 14.83 5.74
N VAL A 322 -1.32 13.82 6.57
CA VAL A 322 -0.51 12.61 6.72
C VAL A 322 -0.45 11.82 5.42
N GLU A 323 -1.59 11.66 4.73
CA GLU A 323 -1.65 10.97 3.46
C GLU A 323 -0.95 11.76 2.33
N TYR A 324 -1.05 13.08 2.34
CA TYR A 324 -0.28 13.93 1.43
C TYR A 324 1.24 13.76 1.64
N LEU A 325 1.70 13.77 2.89
CA LEU A 325 3.11 13.66 3.24
C LEU A 325 3.69 12.26 2.97
N PHE A 326 2.98 11.21 3.40
CA PHE A 326 3.50 9.84 3.43
C PHE A 326 2.83 8.89 2.44
N GLY A 327 1.66 9.24 1.93
CA GLY A 327 0.90 8.44 1.00
C GLY A 327 -0.09 7.47 1.62
N PRO A 328 -0.73 6.66 0.76
CA PRO A 328 -1.54 5.54 1.22
C PRO A 328 -0.65 4.51 1.91
N THR A 329 -1.11 4.05 3.07
CA THR A 329 -0.55 2.88 3.76
C THR A 329 -1.45 1.68 3.51
N PRO A 330 -0.91 0.50 3.10
CA PRO A 330 0.51 0.21 2.85
C PRO A 330 1.03 0.80 1.53
N PHE A 331 2.36 1.00 1.45
CA PHE A 331 3.09 1.44 0.25
C PHE A 331 3.21 0.30 -0.78
N ALA A 332 2.09 -0.34 -1.13
CA ALA A 332 2.05 -1.45 -2.08
C ALA A 332 0.91 -1.27 -3.10
N PRO A 333 1.05 -0.37 -4.08
CA PRO A 333 0.14 -0.25 -5.20
C PRO A 333 0.60 -1.19 -6.31
N GLY A 334 0.41 -2.48 -6.08
CA GLY A 334 0.43 -3.49 -7.12
C GLY A 334 -0.78 -4.40 -6.90
N PRO A 335 -1.15 -5.24 -7.88
CA PRO A 335 -1.93 -6.41 -7.53
C PRO A 335 -1.23 -7.10 -6.36
N SER A 336 -2.00 -7.44 -5.32
CA SER A 336 -1.48 -8.24 -4.21
C SER A 336 -0.74 -9.46 -4.78
N GLU A 337 0.27 -9.99 -4.09
CA GLU A 337 0.96 -11.18 -4.60
C GLU A 337 -0.03 -12.30 -4.90
N THR A 338 -1.07 -12.42 -4.09
CA THR A 338 -2.20 -13.32 -4.31
C THR A 338 -2.94 -13.04 -5.62
N GLU A 339 -3.23 -11.78 -5.97
CA GLU A 339 -3.80 -11.41 -7.27
C GLU A 339 -2.88 -11.75 -8.45
N LYS A 340 -1.56 -11.54 -8.31
CA LYS A 340 -0.59 -11.93 -9.36
C LYS A 340 -0.61 -13.43 -9.58
N TRP A 341 -0.61 -14.22 -8.51
CA TRP A 341 -0.69 -15.68 -8.59
C TRP A 341 -2.03 -16.15 -9.15
N LYS A 342 -3.15 -15.54 -8.76
CA LYS A 342 -4.47 -15.81 -9.35
C LYS A 342 -4.48 -15.54 -10.86
N LEU A 343 -3.86 -14.44 -11.31
CA LEU A 343 -3.75 -14.13 -12.74
C LEU A 343 -2.88 -15.16 -13.46
N ARG A 344 -1.72 -15.54 -12.89
CA ARG A 344 -0.85 -16.58 -13.45
C ARG A 344 -1.58 -17.92 -13.57
N ALA A 345 -2.33 -18.31 -12.54
CA ALA A 345 -3.16 -19.51 -12.54
C ALA A 345 -4.19 -19.47 -13.68
N ALA A 346 -4.94 -18.38 -13.82
CA ALA A 346 -5.92 -18.20 -14.88
C ALA A 346 -5.27 -18.26 -16.28
N ALA A 347 -4.09 -17.66 -16.44
CA ALA A 347 -3.32 -17.72 -17.68
C ALA A 347 -2.85 -19.15 -18.01
N ILE A 348 -2.36 -19.91 -17.02
CA ILE A 348 -1.94 -21.31 -17.21
C ILE A 348 -3.13 -22.16 -17.64
N VAL A 349 -4.29 -22.04 -16.96
CA VAL A 349 -5.50 -22.79 -17.30
C VAL A 349 -5.94 -22.50 -18.73
N GLN A 350 -5.88 -21.24 -19.17
CA GLN A 350 -6.20 -20.86 -20.54
C GLN A 350 -5.20 -21.45 -21.54
N LEU A 351 -3.90 -21.36 -21.27
CA LEU A 351 -2.85 -21.86 -22.16
C LEU A 351 -2.85 -23.41 -22.26
N ALA A 352 -3.12 -24.10 -21.15
CA ALA A 352 -3.14 -25.56 -21.07
C ALA A 352 -4.35 -26.20 -21.75
N SER A 353 -5.40 -25.43 -22.08
CA SER A 353 -6.59 -25.93 -22.77
C SER A 353 -6.31 -26.54 -24.15
N ASN A 354 -5.15 -26.22 -24.77
CA ASN A 354 -4.75 -26.72 -26.08
C ASN A 354 -4.07 -28.10 -26.07
N HIS A 355 -4.14 -28.86 -24.96
CA HIS A 355 -3.63 -30.23 -24.76
C HIS A 355 -2.12 -30.48 -24.94
N GLN A 356 -1.36 -29.52 -25.45
CA GLN A 356 0.10 -29.51 -25.43
C GLN A 356 0.54 -28.65 -24.24
N GLY A 357 1.38 -29.20 -23.35
CA GLY A 357 1.80 -28.52 -22.11
C GLY A 357 2.28 -27.08 -22.33
N VAL A 358 2.24 -26.28 -21.27
CA VAL A 358 2.58 -24.85 -21.35
C VAL A 358 4.10 -24.69 -21.37
N SER A 359 4.63 -24.02 -22.40
CA SER A 359 6.06 -23.74 -22.51
C SER A 359 6.51 -22.60 -21.59
N LEU A 360 7.76 -22.62 -21.12
CA LEU A 360 8.33 -21.50 -20.35
C LEU A 360 8.29 -20.17 -21.12
N GLN A 361 8.43 -20.22 -22.44
CA GLN A 361 8.31 -19.05 -23.31
C GLN A 361 6.90 -18.43 -23.24
N GLN A 362 5.84 -19.25 -23.22
CA GLN A 362 4.45 -18.78 -23.09
C GLN A 362 4.16 -18.17 -21.71
N LEU A 363 4.87 -18.60 -20.67
CA LEU A 363 4.76 -18.03 -19.32
C LEU A 363 5.53 -16.71 -19.16
N SER A 364 6.44 -16.39 -20.09
CA SER A 364 7.31 -15.20 -20.00
C SER A 364 6.59 -13.86 -19.83
N PRO A 365 5.38 -13.59 -20.40
CA PRO A 365 4.66 -12.34 -20.17
C PRO A 365 4.08 -12.20 -18.75
N TYR A 366 4.05 -13.30 -17.99
CA TYR A 366 3.44 -13.38 -16.66
C TYR A 366 4.45 -13.35 -15.51
N THR A 367 5.75 -13.22 -15.82
CA THR A 367 6.84 -13.14 -14.82
C THR A 367 7.00 -11.73 -14.25
N ASP A 368 7.56 -11.62 -13.04
CA ASP A 368 7.81 -10.32 -12.38
C ASP A 368 8.93 -9.50 -13.05
N GLU A 369 9.91 -10.18 -13.64
CA GLU A 369 11.03 -9.59 -14.37
C GLU A 369 11.07 -10.13 -15.80
N PRO A 370 10.27 -9.56 -16.71
CA PRO A 370 10.21 -10.04 -18.09
C PRO A 370 11.55 -9.83 -18.80
N PRO A 371 12.05 -10.83 -19.55
CA PRO A 371 13.27 -10.72 -20.34
C PRO A 371 13.15 -9.63 -21.40
N SER A 372 14.28 -9.06 -21.83
CA SER A 372 14.27 -7.99 -22.84
C SER A 372 13.89 -8.52 -24.23
N SER A 373 14.31 -9.75 -24.53
CA SER A 373 13.91 -10.53 -25.70
C SER A 373 13.98 -12.02 -25.35
N VAL A 374 13.26 -12.85 -26.11
CA VAL A 374 13.22 -14.30 -25.88
C VAL A 374 14.60 -14.94 -26.05
N ASP A 375 15.37 -14.49 -27.05
CA ASP A 375 16.62 -15.15 -27.43
C ASP A 375 17.85 -14.64 -26.66
N GLN A 376 17.84 -13.40 -26.15
CA GLN A 376 19.01 -12.79 -25.52
C GLN A 376 19.09 -13.06 -24.02
N ASP A 377 17.93 -13.15 -23.34
CA ASP A 377 17.82 -13.28 -21.89
C ASP A 377 17.21 -14.64 -21.47
N VAL A 378 17.67 -15.74 -22.10
CA VAL A 378 17.17 -17.11 -21.85
C VAL A 378 17.21 -17.47 -20.35
N THR A 379 18.27 -17.06 -19.65
CA THR A 379 18.42 -17.29 -18.21
C THR A 379 17.30 -16.67 -17.39
N ALA A 380 16.93 -15.40 -17.68
CA ALA A 380 15.89 -14.70 -16.93
C ALA A 380 14.50 -15.28 -17.26
N LEU A 381 14.30 -15.68 -18.52
CA LEU A 381 13.09 -16.36 -18.96
C LEU A 381 12.89 -17.69 -18.22
N VAL A 382 13.92 -18.52 -18.21
CA VAL A 382 13.91 -19.82 -17.51
C VAL A 382 13.69 -19.63 -16.02
N ALA A 383 14.42 -18.72 -15.37
CA ALA A 383 14.28 -18.49 -13.93
C ALA A 383 12.87 -18.00 -13.56
N GLY A 384 12.33 -17.04 -14.31
CA GLY A 384 10.98 -16.52 -14.07
C GLY A 384 9.87 -17.53 -14.38
N GLY A 385 10.03 -18.30 -15.46
CA GLY A 385 9.09 -19.36 -15.82
C GLY A 385 9.09 -20.51 -14.81
N LEU A 386 10.28 -20.96 -14.38
CA LEU A 386 10.41 -22.01 -13.38
C LEU A 386 9.81 -21.59 -12.03
N GLN A 387 9.92 -20.33 -11.64
CA GLN A 387 9.26 -19.83 -10.42
C GLN A 387 7.73 -19.98 -10.47
N ILE A 388 7.14 -19.85 -11.67
CA ILE A 388 5.70 -20.08 -11.88
C ILE A 388 5.41 -21.57 -11.88
N VAL A 389 6.24 -22.37 -12.56
CA VAL A 389 6.10 -23.84 -12.62
C VAL A 389 6.15 -24.45 -11.23
N THR A 390 7.11 -24.05 -10.39
CA THR A 390 7.29 -24.57 -9.04
C THR A 390 6.13 -24.20 -8.13
N HIS A 391 5.63 -22.95 -8.23
CA HIS A 391 4.49 -22.51 -7.43
C HIS A 391 3.22 -23.33 -7.72
N PHE A 392 3.05 -23.83 -8.95
CA PHE A 392 1.87 -24.61 -9.35
C PHE A 392 2.16 -26.11 -9.56
N ASN A 393 3.26 -26.62 -9.00
CA ASN A 393 3.66 -28.03 -9.10
C ASN A 393 3.62 -28.59 -10.54
N GLY A 394 4.14 -27.82 -11.50
CA GLY A 394 4.15 -28.22 -12.90
C GLY A 394 5.05 -29.43 -13.16
N VAL A 395 4.49 -30.45 -13.82
CA VAL A 395 5.16 -31.70 -14.18
C VAL A 395 5.62 -31.61 -15.65
N PRO A 396 6.86 -32.00 -15.99
CA PRO A 396 7.32 -31.92 -17.37
C PRO A 396 6.45 -32.73 -18.33
N ALA A 397 6.07 -32.11 -19.44
CA ALA A 397 5.32 -32.77 -20.49
C ALA A 397 6.25 -33.71 -21.28
N LYS A 398 5.71 -34.82 -21.78
CA LYS A 398 6.46 -35.78 -22.60
C LYS A 398 6.88 -35.13 -23.92
N THR A 399 8.10 -34.62 -24.00
CA THR A 399 8.68 -34.07 -25.23
C THR A 399 9.57 -35.12 -25.89
N THR A 400 9.30 -35.42 -27.16
CA THR A 400 9.98 -36.46 -27.95
C THR A 400 11.32 -36.01 -28.54
N THR A 401 11.74 -34.75 -28.33
CA THR A 401 12.92 -34.15 -28.96
C THR A 401 13.72 -33.33 -27.95
N GLU A 402 15.05 -33.33 -28.05
CA GLU A 402 15.95 -32.46 -27.29
C GLU A 402 15.59 -30.98 -27.54
N MET A 403 14.76 -30.41 -26.65
CA MET A 403 14.32 -29.03 -26.73
C MET A 403 15.24 -28.11 -25.94
N LYS A 404 15.44 -26.89 -26.44
CA LYS A 404 16.11 -25.83 -25.70
C LYS A 404 15.37 -25.55 -24.38
N PRO A 405 16.07 -25.15 -23.30
CA PRO A 405 15.47 -25.03 -21.97
C PRO A 405 14.29 -24.04 -21.90
N HIS A 406 14.28 -22.96 -22.69
CA HIS A 406 13.16 -22.01 -22.73
C HIS A 406 11.91 -22.53 -23.47
N MET A 407 12.04 -23.62 -24.24
CA MET A 407 10.94 -24.30 -24.94
C MET A 407 10.39 -25.49 -24.15
N ALA A 408 10.97 -25.80 -22.99
CA ALA A 408 10.49 -26.85 -22.10
C ALA A 408 9.00 -26.65 -21.78
N GLN A 409 8.22 -27.71 -21.95
CA GLN A 409 6.78 -27.73 -21.72
C GLN A 409 6.45 -28.40 -20.39
N PHE A 410 5.51 -27.81 -19.66
CA PHE A 410 5.03 -28.30 -18.37
C PHE A 410 3.52 -28.49 -18.40
N SER A 411 3.06 -29.56 -17.75
CA SER A 411 1.67 -29.90 -17.51
C SER A 411 1.32 -29.61 -16.05
N PHE A 412 0.10 -29.13 -15.80
CA PHE A 412 -0.33 -28.68 -14.46
C PHE A 412 -1.57 -29.46 -14.01
N PRO A 413 -1.44 -30.76 -13.70
CA PRO A 413 -2.60 -31.62 -13.45
C PRO A 413 -3.42 -31.16 -12.24
N GLU A 414 -2.77 -30.72 -11.16
CA GLU A 414 -3.45 -30.22 -9.95
C GLU A 414 -4.27 -28.96 -10.23
N LEU A 415 -3.64 -27.97 -10.87
CA LEU A 415 -4.30 -26.72 -11.23
C LEU A 415 -5.47 -26.94 -12.20
N MET A 416 -5.34 -27.87 -13.14
CA MET A 416 -6.41 -28.23 -14.06
C MET A 416 -7.56 -28.96 -13.36
N GLY A 417 -7.27 -29.80 -12.36
CA GLY A 417 -8.28 -30.44 -11.51
C GLY A 417 -9.08 -29.43 -10.69
N GLU A 418 -8.43 -28.39 -10.19
CA GLU A 418 -9.06 -27.30 -9.41
C GLU A 418 -9.68 -26.20 -10.27
N SER A 419 -9.38 -26.16 -11.56
CA SER A 419 -9.76 -25.08 -12.48
C SER A 419 -11.28 -24.84 -12.59
N GLN A 420 -12.10 -25.85 -12.28
CA GLN A 420 -13.56 -25.72 -12.22
C GLN A 420 -14.03 -24.69 -11.17
N TYR A 421 -13.19 -24.41 -10.15
CA TYR A 421 -13.44 -23.37 -9.14
C TYR A 421 -12.58 -22.12 -9.33
N ALA A 422 -11.47 -22.19 -10.07
CA ALA A 422 -10.54 -21.08 -10.26
C ALA A 422 -11.04 -19.99 -11.25
N ALA A 423 -12.12 -20.24 -11.99
CA ALA A 423 -12.38 -19.57 -13.27
C ALA A 423 -13.26 -18.30 -13.22
N ARG A 424 -13.07 -17.43 -12.24
CA ARG A 424 -13.44 -16.01 -12.40
C ARG A 424 -12.36 -15.12 -11.80
N TYR A 425 -11.29 -14.92 -12.56
CA TYR A 425 -10.49 -13.73 -12.37
C TYR A 425 -11.38 -12.54 -12.72
N GLU A 426 -11.95 -11.91 -11.69
CA GLU A 426 -12.72 -10.70 -11.86
C GLU A 426 -11.72 -9.62 -12.28
N ASN A 427 -11.79 -9.21 -13.55
CA ASN A 427 -10.90 -8.24 -14.14
C ASN A 427 -11.14 -6.88 -13.45
N LEU A 428 -10.52 -6.65 -12.30
CA LEU A 428 -10.46 -5.34 -11.64
C LEU A 428 -9.55 -4.38 -12.42
N ALA A 429 -9.06 -4.78 -13.60
CA ALA A 429 -8.05 -4.10 -14.38
C ALA A 429 -8.59 -3.32 -15.59
N ASP A 430 -9.90 -3.35 -15.84
CA ASP A 430 -10.53 -2.53 -16.89
C ASP A 430 -10.72 -1.05 -16.46
N ASP A 431 -9.90 -0.55 -15.53
CA ASP A 431 -9.73 0.90 -15.39
C ASP A 431 -8.88 1.35 -16.58
N GLU A 432 -9.55 1.89 -17.61
CA GLU A 432 -9.02 2.52 -18.84
C GLU A 432 -7.98 3.65 -18.62
N ASP A 433 -7.50 3.82 -17.38
CA ASP A 433 -6.49 4.79 -16.94
C ASP A 433 -5.05 4.46 -17.42
N ALA A 434 -4.83 3.34 -18.10
CA ALA A 434 -3.48 2.93 -18.52
C ALA A 434 -2.83 3.91 -19.51
N ASP A 435 -3.66 4.59 -20.31
CA ASP A 435 -3.20 5.48 -21.38
C ASP A 435 -3.29 6.97 -21.03
N ASP A 436 -3.93 7.35 -19.91
CA ASP A 436 -3.95 8.76 -19.49
C ASP A 436 -2.64 9.13 -18.79
N GLU A 437 -1.67 9.59 -19.59
CA GLU A 437 -0.35 10.06 -19.15
C GLU A 437 -0.40 11.43 -18.44
N SER A 438 -1.58 12.00 -18.22
CA SER A 438 -1.72 13.27 -17.52
C SER A 438 -1.11 13.22 -16.12
N TRP A 439 -0.31 14.23 -15.76
CA TRP A 439 0.22 14.39 -14.40
C TRP A 439 -0.86 14.40 -13.32
N GLY A 440 -2.10 14.77 -13.67
CA GLY A 440 -3.24 14.72 -12.77
C GLY A 440 -3.59 13.31 -12.27
N SER A 441 -3.49 12.29 -13.14
CA SER A 441 -3.80 10.89 -12.81
C SER A 441 -2.73 10.26 -11.90
N LEU A 442 -1.50 10.76 -11.98
CA LEU A 442 -0.39 10.35 -11.12
C LEU A 442 -0.51 10.95 -9.72
N LEU A 443 -0.96 12.21 -9.63
CA LEU A 443 -1.04 12.95 -8.38
C LEU A 443 -2.25 12.55 -7.55
N CYS A 444 -3.46 12.50 -8.13
CA CYS A 444 -4.70 12.29 -7.39
C CYS A 444 -5.60 11.27 -8.10
N VAL A 445 -6.55 10.71 -7.35
CA VAL A 445 -7.65 9.96 -7.95
C VAL A 445 -8.56 10.98 -8.65
N GLY A 446 -8.77 10.81 -9.95
CA GLY A 446 -9.65 11.69 -10.72
C GLY A 446 -11.07 11.69 -10.14
N ALA A 447 -11.74 12.85 -10.15
CA ALA A 447 -13.11 12.99 -9.62
C ALA A 447 -14.11 12.02 -10.28
N THR A 448 -13.82 11.56 -11.50
CA THR A 448 -14.60 10.57 -12.24
C THR A 448 -14.47 9.14 -11.71
N GLY A 449 -13.41 8.82 -10.96
CA GLY A 449 -13.12 7.46 -10.46
C GLY A 449 -13.91 7.04 -9.21
N LEU A 450 -14.69 7.95 -8.60
CA LEU A 450 -15.65 7.60 -7.54
C LEU A 450 -17.00 7.14 -8.11
N GLY A 451 -17.16 7.15 -9.43
CA GLY A 451 -18.26 6.47 -10.11
C GLY A 451 -18.20 4.98 -9.82
N ARG A 452 -19.10 4.51 -8.95
CA ARG A 452 -19.35 3.11 -8.60
C ARG A 452 -19.06 2.20 -9.81
N PRO A 453 -18.24 1.13 -9.68
CA PRO A 453 -17.94 0.24 -10.79
C PRO A 453 -19.27 -0.20 -11.38
N SER A 454 -19.50 0.16 -12.66
CA SER A 454 -20.75 -0.09 -13.33
C SER A 454 -20.94 -1.61 -13.30
N ARG A 455 -21.86 -2.07 -12.44
CA ARG A 455 -22.10 -3.50 -12.17
C ARG A 455 -22.57 -4.11 -13.48
N ARG A 456 -21.63 -4.58 -14.30
CA ARG A 456 -21.90 -5.29 -15.56
C ARG A 456 -22.68 -6.54 -15.20
N THR A 457 -24.00 -6.42 -15.31
CA THR A 457 -24.96 -7.50 -15.20
C THR A 457 -24.98 -8.19 -16.56
N GLY A 458 -24.00 -9.05 -16.82
CA GLY A 458 -23.89 -9.79 -18.07
C GLY A 458 -22.83 -10.89 -17.98
N ALA A 459 -23.27 -12.14 -17.96
CA ALA A 459 -22.53 -13.35 -17.62
C ALA A 459 -21.53 -13.85 -18.67
N THR A 460 -20.88 -12.97 -19.43
CA THR A 460 -19.80 -13.36 -20.35
C THR A 460 -18.47 -13.22 -19.61
N ALA A 461 -17.83 -14.34 -19.29
CA ALA A 461 -16.49 -14.36 -18.69
C ALA A 461 -15.54 -13.50 -19.55
N SER A 462 -14.99 -12.43 -18.97
CA SER A 462 -14.00 -11.62 -19.67
C SER A 462 -12.81 -12.50 -20.05
N PRO A 463 -12.28 -12.38 -21.28
CA PRO A 463 -11.11 -13.13 -21.68
C PRO A 463 -9.94 -12.81 -20.74
N VAL A 464 -9.21 -13.83 -20.32
CA VAL A 464 -8.02 -13.67 -19.47
C VAL A 464 -7.02 -12.73 -20.16
N PRO A 465 -6.41 -11.78 -19.42
CA PRO A 465 -5.44 -10.85 -19.99
C PRO A 465 -4.27 -11.58 -20.68
N THR A 466 -3.89 -11.09 -21.87
CA THR A 466 -2.79 -11.66 -22.67
C THR A 466 -1.41 -11.47 -22.04
N HIS A 467 -1.29 -10.61 -21.03
CA HIS A 467 -0.05 -10.34 -20.31
C HIS A 467 -0.34 -9.80 -18.91
N LEU A 468 0.63 -9.94 -18.00
CA LEU A 468 0.55 -9.34 -16.68
C LEU A 468 0.77 -7.83 -16.76
N THR A 469 -0.23 -7.03 -16.40
CA THR A 469 -0.10 -5.57 -16.30
C THR A 469 0.10 -5.16 -14.86
N GLU A 470 1.26 -4.60 -14.54
CA GLU A 470 1.50 -3.99 -13.23
C GLU A 470 0.86 -2.60 -13.16
N ARG A 471 0.13 -2.33 -12.07
CA ARG A 471 -0.45 -1.00 -11.81
C ARG A 471 0.64 0.03 -11.49
N ARG A 472 0.40 1.29 -11.88
CA ARG A 472 1.27 2.42 -11.54
C ARG A 472 1.07 2.82 -10.07
N TYR A 473 2.14 3.25 -9.41
CA TYR A 473 2.09 3.90 -8.11
C TYR A 473 1.39 5.25 -8.24
N LYS A 474 0.24 5.42 -7.57
CA LYS A 474 -0.43 6.72 -7.40
C LYS A 474 0.20 7.47 -6.21
N PHE A 475 0.42 8.78 -6.35
CA PHE A 475 1.04 9.58 -5.29
C PHE A 475 0.13 9.65 -4.05
N THR A 476 -1.16 9.88 -4.23
CA THR A 476 -2.11 9.89 -3.11
C THR A 476 -3.48 9.35 -3.53
N LYS A 477 -4.26 8.82 -2.56
CA LYS A 477 -5.68 8.49 -2.80
C LYS A 477 -6.59 9.70 -2.52
N LEU A 478 -6.02 10.84 -2.15
CA LEU A 478 -6.76 12.07 -1.94
C LEU A 478 -7.42 12.56 -3.23
N GLN A 479 -8.61 13.12 -3.06
CA GLN A 479 -9.28 13.88 -4.11
C GLN A 479 -8.45 15.13 -4.45
N THR A 480 -8.53 15.61 -5.70
CA THR A 480 -7.82 16.80 -6.17
C THR A 480 -8.05 18.02 -5.26
N ASN A 481 -9.28 18.21 -4.75
CA ASN A 481 -9.60 19.33 -3.85
C ASN A 481 -8.84 19.22 -2.52
N GLN A 482 -8.83 18.04 -1.91
CA GLN A 482 -8.10 17.78 -0.65
C GLN A 482 -6.59 17.95 -0.82
N PHE A 483 -6.05 17.52 -1.96
CA PHE A 483 -4.65 17.75 -2.32
C PHE A 483 -4.32 19.24 -2.41
N VAL A 484 -5.15 20.03 -3.11
CA VAL A 484 -4.98 21.50 -3.22
C VAL A 484 -5.05 22.17 -1.84
N TYR A 485 -5.93 21.72 -0.94
CA TYR A 485 -5.99 22.24 0.43
C TYR A 485 -4.69 21.97 1.22
N CYS A 486 -4.10 20.78 1.11
CA CYS A 486 -2.82 20.49 1.77
C CYS A 486 -1.67 21.33 1.23
N VAL A 487 -1.57 21.47 -0.09
CA VAL A 487 -0.55 22.32 -0.72
C VAL A 487 -0.72 23.77 -0.28
N SER A 488 -1.96 24.27 -0.28
CA SER A 488 -2.29 25.63 0.16
C SER A 488 -1.95 25.86 1.64
N LEU A 489 -2.27 24.90 2.52
CA LEU A 489 -1.95 24.97 3.94
C LEU A 489 -0.43 25.01 4.17
N GLY A 490 0.33 24.16 3.47
CA GLY A 490 1.79 24.19 3.51
C GLY A 490 2.36 25.52 3.04
N ALA A 491 1.80 26.08 1.98
CA ALA A 491 2.26 27.35 1.41
C ALA A 491 1.98 28.51 2.36
N LEU A 492 0.79 28.54 2.97
CA LEU A 492 0.43 29.51 4.01
C LEU A 492 1.36 29.40 5.23
N ASN A 493 1.69 28.19 5.66
CA ASN A 493 2.63 27.98 6.76
C ASN A 493 4.03 28.53 6.41
N LEU A 494 4.56 28.23 5.22
CA LEU A 494 5.86 28.73 4.77
C LEU A 494 5.89 30.26 4.66
N VAL A 495 4.87 30.85 4.03
CA VAL A 495 4.72 32.32 3.92
C VAL A 495 4.61 32.95 5.31
N GLY A 496 3.85 32.33 6.22
CA GLY A 496 3.75 32.77 7.61
C GLY A 496 5.08 32.76 8.33
N VAL A 497 5.90 31.71 8.16
CA VAL A 497 7.25 31.65 8.77
C VAL A 497 8.17 32.72 8.17
N ILE A 498 8.11 32.97 6.86
CA ILE A 498 8.88 34.04 6.20
C ILE A 498 8.45 35.42 6.73
N TRP A 499 7.14 35.65 6.83
CA TRP A 499 6.58 36.89 7.37
C TRP A 499 6.97 37.09 8.84
N LEU A 500 6.93 36.02 9.65
CA LEU A 500 7.35 36.06 11.05
C LEU A 500 8.83 36.41 11.17
N LYS A 501 9.67 35.82 10.32
CA LYS A 501 11.10 36.14 10.24
C LYS A 501 11.33 37.62 9.98
N GLN A 502 10.68 38.16 8.94
CA GLN A 502 10.76 39.59 8.59
C GLN A 502 10.20 40.49 9.69
N SER A 503 9.16 40.06 10.39
CA SER A 503 8.54 40.81 11.49
C SER A 503 9.43 40.92 12.73
N LEU A 504 10.38 39.99 12.90
CA LEU A 504 11.37 39.98 13.98
C LEU A 504 12.67 40.70 13.63
N GLU A 505 12.86 41.08 12.36
CA GLU A 505 14.03 41.85 11.92
C GLU A 505 14.02 43.29 12.47
N PRO A 506 15.18 43.94 12.60
CA PRO A 506 15.24 45.33 13.04
C PRO A 506 14.40 46.21 12.11
N LYS A 507 13.42 46.94 12.69
CA LYS A 507 12.33 47.71 12.03
C LYS A 507 11.02 46.94 11.76
N GLY A 508 10.94 45.66 12.13
CA GLY A 508 9.71 44.87 12.07
C GLY A 508 8.69 45.24 13.15
N MET A 509 7.43 44.84 12.93
CA MET A 509 6.31 45.12 13.85
C MET A 509 6.47 44.44 15.23
N LEU A 510 7.17 43.30 15.26
CA LEU A 510 7.43 42.51 16.47
C LEU A 510 8.89 42.61 16.89
N PHE A 511 9.49 43.79 16.68
CA PHE A 511 10.89 44.01 17.05
C PHE A 511 11.12 43.74 18.54
N ILE A 512 11.97 42.76 18.83
CA ILE A 512 12.45 42.46 20.17
C ILE A 512 13.88 43.04 20.27
N PRO A 513 14.18 43.86 21.30
CA PRO A 513 15.52 44.41 21.50
C PRO A 513 16.59 43.32 21.55
N ASP A 514 17.63 43.53 20.74
CA ASP A 514 18.81 42.67 20.73
C ASP A 514 19.55 42.78 22.08
N GLY A 515 19.90 41.64 22.69
CA GLY A 515 20.58 41.58 24.00
C GLY A 515 19.80 40.86 25.10
N THR A 516 18.52 40.54 24.90
CA THR A 516 17.80 39.63 25.80
C THR A 516 18.06 38.17 25.43
N LEU A 517 18.24 37.29 26.42
CA LEU A 517 18.42 35.85 26.20
C LEU A 517 17.27 35.26 25.37
N MET A 518 16.05 35.75 25.58
CA MET A 518 14.86 35.34 24.84
C MET A 518 14.93 35.68 23.34
N ALA A 519 15.45 36.86 22.98
CA ALA A 519 15.61 37.24 21.57
C ALA A 519 16.56 36.28 20.85
N THR A 520 17.66 35.90 21.49
CA THR A 520 18.64 34.96 20.92
C THR A 520 18.03 33.57 20.71
N ILE A 521 17.30 33.04 21.70
CA ILE A 521 16.66 31.72 21.61
C ILE A 521 15.62 31.69 20.49
N ILE A 522 14.79 32.73 20.39
CA ILE A 522 13.74 32.82 19.36
C ILE A 522 14.37 32.97 17.96
N LYS A 523 15.28 33.93 17.77
CA LYS A 523 15.86 34.24 16.46
C LYS A 523 16.77 33.12 15.94
N HIS A 524 17.57 32.47 16.80
CA HIS A 524 18.56 31.48 16.35
C HIS A 524 18.11 30.04 16.54
N GLY A 525 17.25 29.75 17.51
CA GLY A 525 16.67 28.42 17.72
C GLY A 525 15.35 28.26 16.98
N LEU A 526 14.30 28.93 17.50
CA LEU A 526 12.92 28.71 17.07
C LEU A 526 12.72 28.96 15.57
N MET A 527 13.23 30.08 15.05
CA MET A 527 13.05 30.43 13.63
C MET A 527 13.71 29.44 12.67
N LYS A 528 14.89 28.90 13.01
CA LYS A 528 15.55 27.88 12.19
C LYS A 528 14.75 26.58 12.18
N VAL A 529 14.23 26.20 13.34
CA VAL A 529 13.39 25.00 13.49
C VAL A 529 12.08 25.13 12.71
N LEU A 530 11.36 26.26 12.84
CA LEU A 530 10.12 26.50 12.08
C LEU A 530 10.37 26.51 10.57
N TYR A 531 11.42 27.18 10.13
CA TYR A 531 11.79 27.22 8.71
C TYR A 531 12.15 25.84 8.18
N PHE A 532 12.89 25.05 8.96
CA PHE A 532 13.20 23.66 8.62
C PHE A 532 11.93 22.83 8.44
N TYR A 533 10.97 22.90 9.37
CA TYR A 533 9.70 22.17 9.24
C TYR A 533 8.86 22.64 8.06
N ALA A 534 8.80 23.95 7.80
CA ALA A 534 8.08 24.50 6.66
C ALA A 534 8.65 24.01 5.33
N ILE A 535 9.99 23.94 5.19
CA ILE A 535 10.64 23.35 4.02
C ILE A 535 10.40 21.84 3.95
N LEU A 536 10.56 21.13 5.07
CA LEU A 536 10.42 19.68 5.14
C LEU A 536 9.05 19.21 4.66
N PHE A 537 8.00 20.01 4.93
CA PHE A 537 6.64 19.77 4.45
C PHE A 537 6.52 19.69 2.91
N PHE A 538 7.41 20.36 2.18
CA PHE A 538 7.45 20.31 0.71
C PHE A 538 8.47 19.31 0.17
N VAL A 539 9.64 19.25 0.80
CA VAL A 539 10.73 18.38 0.36
C VAL A 539 10.33 16.90 0.45
N LEU A 540 9.58 16.51 1.49
CA LEU A 540 9.13 15.12 1.65
C LEU A 540 8.19 14.66 0.51
N PRO A 541 7.05 15.32 0.24
CA PRO A 541 6.22 15.06 -0.93
C PRO A 541 7.00 15.07 -2.24
N ALA A 542 7.90 16.04 -2.45
CA ALA A 542 8.66 16.17 -3.69
C ALA A 542 9.64 14.99 -3.90
N ALA A 543 10.40 14.62 -2.87
CA ALA A 543 11.32 13.48 -2.91
C ALA A 543 10.55 12.18 -3.15
N ARG A 544 9.39 12.02 -2.50
CA ARG A 544 8.50 10.88 -2.69
C ARG A 544 7.92 10.83 -4.10
N LEU A 545 7.47 11.96 -4.63
CA LEU A 545 6.96 12.08 -6.00
C LEU A 545 8.04 11.69 -7.01
N ALA A 546 9.28 12.14 -6.82
CA ALA A 546 10.41 11.75 -7.65
C ALA A 546 10.67 10.24 -7.60
N LEU A 547 10.66 9.63 -6.41
CA LEU A 547 10.82 8.18 -6.25
C LEU A 547 9.69 7.41 -6.94
N ILE A 548 8.44 7.84 -6.77
CA ILE A 548 7.27 7.24 -7.43
C ILE A 548 7.37 7.37 -8.95
N ALA A 549 7.79 8.52 -9.46
CA ALA A 549 8.00 8.73 -10.89
C ALA A 549 9.08 7.77 -11.44
N LEU A 550 10.19 7.58 -10.71
CA LEU A 550 11.24 6.62 -11.07
C LEU A 550 10.73 5.16 -11.04
N LEU A 551 9.96 4.77 -10.02
CA LEU A 551 9.36 3.44 -9.94
C LEU A 551 8.36 3.22 -11.08
N ASN A 552 7.51 4.20 -11.37
CA ASN A 552 6.55 4.15 -12.47
C ASN A 552 7.24 4.07 -13.83
N ALA A 553 8.38 4.75 -14.02
CA ALA A 553 9.18 4.62 -15.23
C ALA A 553 9.73 3.19 -15.40
N ARG A 554 10.16 2.55 -14.31
CA ARG A 554 10.59 1.14 -14.33
C ARG A 554 9.44 0.19 -14.64
N ILE A 555 8.28 0.38 -14.00
CA ILE A 555 7.07 -0.40 -14.28
C ILE A 555 6.66 -0.25 -15.73
N ARG A 556 6.64 0.97 -16.26
CA ARG A 556 6.33 1.25 -17.66
C ARG A 556 7.24 0.44 -18.57
N LYS A 557 8.55 0.46 -18.33
CA LYS A 557 9.52 -0.34 -19.08
C LYS A 557 9.20 -1.84 -19.00
N ARG A 558 8.85 -2.37 -17.82
CA ARG A 558 8.47 -3.79 -17.66
C ARG A 558 7.18 -4.14 -18.39
N ASN A 559 6.13 -3.34 -18.24
CA ASN A 559 4.86 -3.55 -18.93
C ASN A 559 5.01 -3.47 -20.46
N SER A 560 5.81 -2.52 -20.97
CA SER A 560 6.13 -2.45 -22.40
C SER A 560 6.84 -3.73 -22.89
N ARG A 561 7.75 -4.29 -22.09
CA ARG A 561 8.39 -5.58 -22.42
C ARG A 561 7.38 -6.72 -22.45
N ARG A 562 6.51 -6.84 -21.46
CA ARG A 562 5.46 -7.88 -21.42
C ARG A 562 4.51 -7.78 -22.62
N LYS A 563 4.09 -6.56 -22.97
CA LYS A 563 3.25 -6.30 -24.15
C LYS A 563 3.97 -6.71 -25.44
N GLY A 564 5.26 -6.40 -25.57
CA GLY A 564 6.09 -6.83 -26.70
C GLY A 564 6.21 -8.36 -26.80
N LEU A 565 6.48 -9.03 -25.68
CA LEU A 565 6.58 -10.50 -25.61
C LEU A 565 5.25 -11.16 -25.98
N ALA A 566 4.13 -10.75 -25.37
CA ALA A 566 2.80 -11.28 -25.69
C ALA A 566 2.44 -11.07 -27.17
N SER A 567 2.79 -9.92 -27.74
CA SER A 567 2.58 -9.66 -29.17
C SER A 567 3.40 -10.60 -30.05
N SER A 568 4.68 -10.85 -29.72
CA SER A 568 5.54 -11.78 -30.46
C SER A 568 5.04 -13.22 -30.42
N LEU A 569 4.49 -13.66 -29.28
CA LEU A 569 3.93 -14.99 -29.09
C LEU A 569 2.64 -15.17 -29.89
N ASN A 570 1.75 -14.18 -29.89
CA ASN A 570 0.51 -14.22 -30.68
C ASN A 570 0.79 -14.25 -32.19
N VAL A 571 1.84 -13.57 -32.66
CA VAL A 571 2.25 -13.67 -34.07
C VAL A 571 2.74 -15.08 -34.37
N SER A 572 3.59 -15.67 -33.53
CA SER A 572 4.12 -17.03 -33.75
C SER A 572 3.04 -18.13 -33.76
N SER A 573 1.96 -17.97 -32.99
CA SER A 573 0.86 -18.93 -32.98
C SER A 573 -0.09 -18.80 -34.18
N SER A 574 -0.09 -17.65 -34.85
CA SER A 574 -0.95 -17.38 -36.02
C SER A 574 -0.32 -17.74 -37.37
N VAL A 575 0.97 -18.10 -37.40
CA VAL A 575 1.59 -18.67 -38.60
C VAL A 575 1.20 -20.15 -38.66
N PRO A 576 0.24 -20.56 -39.52
CA PRO A 576 -0.03 -21.98 -39.70
C PRO A 576 1.27 -22.62 -40.17
N ALA A 577 1.65 -23.74 -39.56
CA ALA A 577 2.72 -24.59 -40.02
C ALA A 577 2.43 -24.97 -41.48
N GLN A 578 2.91 -24.18 -42.44
CA GLN A 578 2.86 -24.55 -43.83
C GLN A 578 3.79 -25.74 -43.97
N VAL A 579 3.14 -26.88 -44.14
CA VAL A 579 3.66 -28.19 -44.45
C VAL A 579 4.72 -28.05 -45.54
N SER A 580 5.98 -28.00 -45.14
CA SER A 580 7.11 -28.30 -46.00
C SER A 580 7.13 -29.82 -46.18
N SER A 581 6.29 -30.32 -47.09
CA SER A 581 6.44 -31.66 -47.64
C SER A 581 7.78 -31.73 -48.37
N PRO A 582 8.70 -32.65 -48.00
CA PRO A 582 9.83 -32.96 -48.85
C PRO A 582 9.30 -33.71 -50.08
N LEU A 583 9.61 -33.21 -51.27
CA LEU A 583 9.55 -33.96 -52.52
C LEU A 583 10.81 -34.80 -52.67
#